data_AF-A0ABD2NI11-F1
#
_entry.id   AF-A0ABD2NI11-F1
#
_cell.length_a   1.000
_cell.length_b   1.000
_cell.length_c   1.000
_cell.angle_alpha   90.00
_cell.angle_beta   90.00
_cell.angle_gamma   90.00
#
_symmetry.space_group_name_H-M   'P 1'
#
loop_
_entity.id
_entity.type
_entity.pdbx_description
1 polymer ?
#
loop_
_entity_poly.entity_id
_entity_poly.type
_entity_poly.pdbx_seq_one_letter_code
_entity_poly.pdbx_strand_id
1 'polypeptide(L)'
;MTTEQLKETVSQKYRQKLKEYSVLHDAYLQLEKSRDSKRREVMKMNMETNVDLKILARIRPKERMRRKDESDIPISKPFNKALDELHDSTGKLMLHFFVKNVQSDYFQNTKEGLTSEKPVIQIDFVENDALISQGEIQSAHWSHAEVTLFTFRIWTTDKS
;
A
#
# COMPACT_ATOMS: atom_id res chain seq x y z
N MET A 1 -41.83 5.92 -17.84
CA MET A 1 -40.59 6.74 -17.75
C MET A 1 -40.55 7.39 -16.39
N THR A 2 -39.49 7.19 -15.62
CA THR A 2 -39.32 7.81 -14.29
C THR A 2 -38.94 9.29 -14.42
N THR A 3 -39.18 10.07 -13.38
CA THR A 3 -38.92 11.53 -13.36
C THR A 3 -37.45 11.88 -13.59
N GLU A 4 -36.52 10.98 -13.29
CA GLU A 4 -35.09 11.13 -13.58
C GLU A 4 -34.76 10.97 -15.07
N GLN A 5 -35.37 9.98 -15.74
CA GLN A 5 -35.21 9.75 -17.18
C GLN A 5 -35.72 10.94 -18.02
N LEU A 6 -36.77 11.62 -17.54
CA LEU A 6 -37.29 12.86 -18.14
C LEU A 6 -36.33 14.06 -17.94
N LYS A 7 -35.64 14.16 -16.80
CA LYS A 7 -34.68 15.24 -16.53
C LYS A 7 -33.42 15.11 -17.39
N GLU A 8 -32.92 13.89 -17.60
CA GLU A 8 -31.74 13.63 -18.43
C GLU A 8 -31.99 13.99 -19.91
N THR A 9 -33.16 13.61 -20.44
CA THR A 9 -33.52 13.87 -21.84
C THR A 9 -33.73 15.36 -22.13
N VAL A 10 -34.26 16.14 -21.18
CA VAL A 10 -34.38 17.60 -21.30
C VAL A 10 -33.01 18.29 -21.20
N SER A 11 -32.14 17.82 -20.30
CA SER A 11 -30.76 18.34 -20.15
C SER A 11 -29.92 18.11 -21.41
N GLN A 12 -30.02 16.93 -22.03
CA GLN A 12 -29.30 16.61 -23.27
C GLN A 12 -29.75 17.50 -24.46
N LYS A 13 -31.07 17.72 -24.60
CA LYS A 13 -31.62 18.61 -25.65
C LYS A 13 -31.18 20.06 -25.45
N TYR A 14 -31.11 20.54 -24.21
CA TYR A 14 -30.61 21.89 -23.90
C TYR A 14 -29.11 22.05 -24.21
N ARG A 15 -28.29 21.05 -23.86
CA ARG A 15 -26.85 21.03 -24.19
C ARG A 15 -26.59 21.02 -25.70
N GLN A 16 -27.42 20.33 -26.49
CA GLN A 16 -27.31 20.34 -27.96
C GLN A 16 -27.64 21.71 -28.55
N LYS A 17 -28.73 22.35 -28.11
CA LYS A 17 -29.10 23.71 -28.55
C LYS A 17 -28.05 24.77 -28.17
N LEU A 18 -27.38 24.61 -27.02
CA LEU A 18 -26.32 25.52 -26.62
C LEU A 18 -25.11 25.51 -27.56
N LYS A 19 -24.84 24.40 -28.26
CA LYS A 19 -23.72 24.32 -29.22
C LYS A 19 -23.89 25.21 -30.44
N GLU A 20 -25.12 25.63 -30.74
CA GLU A 20 -25.43 26.56 -31.83
C GLU A 20 -25.01 28.01 -31.48
N TYR A 21 -24.80 28.31 -30.19
CA TYR A 21 -24.46 29.64 -29.69
C TYR A 21 -23.12 29.61 -28.92
N SER A 22 -22.00 29.84 -29.63
CA SER A 22 -20.62 29.72 -29.10
C SER A 22 -20.38 30.44 -27.77
N VAL A 23 -20.81 31.69 -27.61
CA VAL A 23 -20.56 32.48 -26.39
C VAL A 23 -21.31 31.91 -25.17
N LEU A 24 -22.55 31.45 -25.37
CA LEU A 24 -23.37 30.86 -24.31
C LEU A 24 -22.88 29.45 -23.94
N HIS A 25 -22.38 28.70 -24.93
CA HIS A 25 -21.77 27.40 -24.72
C HIS A 25 -20.52 27.48 -23.83
N ASP A 26 -19.65 28.46 -24.08
CA ASP A 26 -18.41 28.61 -23.32
C ASP A 26 -18.68 29.05 -21.87
N ALA A 27 -19.63 29.97 -21.67
CA ALA A 27 -20.09 30.35 -20.34
C ALA A 27 -20.70 29.16 -19.57
N TYR A 28 -21.50 28.34 -20.27
CA TYR A 28 -22.05 27.11 -19.71
C TYR A 28 -20.96 26.12 -19.32
N LEU A 29 -19.93 25.93 -20.16
CA LEU A 29 -18.84 25.01 -19.91
C LEU A 29 -17.97 25.44 -18.71
N GLN A 30 -17.74 26.75 -18.54
CA GLN A 30 -17.06 27.30 -17.37
C GLN A 30 -17.86 27.04 -16.08
N LEU A 31 -19.18 27.23 -16.14
CA LEU A 31 -20.07 26.93 -15.01
C LEU A 31 -20.05 25.44 -14.65
N GLU A 32 -20.11 24.55 -15.65
CA GLU A 32 -20.05 23.10 -15.45
C GLU A 32 -18.70 22.69 -14.81
N LYS A 33 -17.58 23.23 -15.30
CA LYS A 33 -16.24 23.03 -14.71
C LYS A 33 -16.20 23.48 -13.24
N SER A 34 -16.81 24.62 -12.92
CA SER A 34 -16.88 25.12 -11.53
C SER A 34 -17.71 24.21 -10.62
N ARG A 35 -18.81 23.65 -11.14
CA ARG A 35 -19.68 22.71 -10.42
C ARG A 35 -18.99 21.38 -10.16
N ASP A 36 -18.30 20.84 -11.15
CA ASP A 36 -17.53 19.60 -11.00
C ASP A 36 -16.30 19.79 -10.10
N SER A 37 -15.68 20.97 -10.09
CA SER A 37 -14.64 21.31 -9.10
C SER A 37 -15.19 21.24 -7.67
N LYS A 38 -16.33 21.89 -7.40
CA LYS A 38 -16.99 21.85 -6.08
C LYS A 38 -17.41 20.44 -5.68
N ARG A 39 -17.94 19.65 -6.62
CA ARG A 39 -18.31 18.25 -6.36
C ARG A 39 -17.11 17.40 -5.95
N ARG A 40 -15.96 17.59 -6.63
CA ARG A 40 -14.70 16.91 -6.29
C ARG A 40 -14.20 17.31 -4.91
N GLU A 41 -14.26 18.59 -4.57
CA GLU A 41 -13.85 19.10 -3.26
C GLU A 41 -14.71 18.55 -2.12
N VAL A 42 -16.03 18.52 -2.31
CA VAL A 42 -16.97 17.88 -1.35
C VAL A 42 -16.73 16.38 -1.24
N MET A 43 -16.47 15.70 -2.36
CA MET A 43 -16.16 14.27 -2.37
C MET A 43 -14.82 13.99 -1.66
N LYS A 44 -13.81 14.85 -1.84
CA LYS A 44 -12.52 14.78 -1.14
C LYS A 44 -12.70 14.94 0.37
N MET A 45 -13.41 15.99 0.81
CA MET A 45 -13.72 16.18 2.24
C MET A 45 -14.48 14.98 2.83
N ASN A 46 -15.48 14.45 2.12
CA ASN A 46 -16.23 13.29 2.58
C ASN A 46 -15.36 12.03 2.66
N MET A 47 -14.43 11.84 1.72
CA MET A 47 -13.48 10.72 1.74
C MET A 47 -12.48 10.87 2.89
N GLU A 48 -11.88 12.05 3.08
CA GLU A 48 -10.96 12.35 4.19
C GLU A 48 -11.64 12.09 5.54
N THR A 49 -12.83 12.65 5.74
CA THR A 49 -13.60 12.44 6.99
C THR A 49 -13.90 10.96 7.24
N ASN A 50 -14.23 10.19 6.19
CA ASN A 50 -14.55 8.76 6.33
C ASN A 50 -13.29 7.91 6.56
N VAL A 51 -12.17 8.27 5.93
CA VAL A 51 -10.87 7.60 6.12
C VAL A 51 -10.35 7.87 7.53
N ASP A 52 -10.40 9.11 8.02
CA ASP A 52 -9.98 9.46 9.37
C ASP A 52 -10.85 8.76 10.42
N LEU A 53 -12.18 8.72 10.21
CA LEU A 53 -13.09 7.98 11.08
C LEU A 53 -12.81 6.48 11.06
N LYS A 54 -12.44 5.91 9.90
CA LYS A 54 -12.03 4.50 9.78
C LYS A 54 -10.69 4.23 10.47
N ILE A 55 -9.71 5.13 10.34
CA ILE A 55 -8.41 5.05 11.01
C ILE A 55 -8.64 5.13 12.53
N LEU A 56 -9.39 6.11 13.02
CA LEU A 56 -9.73 6.26 14.44
C LEU A 56 -10.58 5.09 14.97
N ALA A 57 -11.47 4.51 14.15
CA ALA A 57 -12.22 3.31 14.52
C ALA A 57 -11.33 2.05 14.55
N ARG A 58 -10.24 2.01 13.77
CA ARG A 58 -9.26 0.90 13.77
C ARG A 58 -8.22 1.03 14.89
N ILE A 59 -7.84 2.26 15.25
CA ILE A 59 -6.88 2.54 16.32
C ILE A 59 -7.51 2.34 17.70
N ARG A 60 -8.73 2.82 17.95
CA ARG A 60 -9.39 2.76 19.27
C ARG A 60 -9.48 1.34 19.89
N PRO A 61 -9.81 0.27 19.14
CA PRO A 61 -9.78 -1.09 19.66
C PRO A 61 -8.36 -1.57 19.95
N LYS A 62 -7.38 -1.24 19.09
CA LYS A 62 -5.97 -1.63 19.27
C LYS A 62 -5.35 -0.96 20.50
N GLU A 63 -5.66 0.31 20.76
CA GLU A 63 -5.23 1.00 21.98
C GLU A 63 -5.91 0.47 23.24
N ARG A 64 -7.21 0.12 23.16
CA ARG A 64 -7.92 -0.55 24.27
C ARG A 64 -7.36 -1.93 24.59
N MET A 65 -6.89 -2.67 23.57
CA MET A 65 -6.19 -3.94 23.78
C MET A 65 -4.79 -3.73 24.38
N ARG A 66 -4.01 -2.76 23.89
CA ARG A 66 -2.70 -2.42 24.47
C ARG A 66 -2.76 -2.01 25.94
N ARG A 67 -3.80 -1.27 26.37
CA ARG A 67 -3.97 -0.91 27.79
C ARG A 67 -4.34 -2.09 28.69
N LYS A 68 -4.96 -3.15 28.15
CA LYS A 68 -5.17 -4.40 28.88
C LYS A 68 -3.88 -5.21 29.00
N ASP A 69 -3.09 -5.25 27.93
CA ASP A 69 -1.79 -5.96 27.93
C ASP A 69 -0.74 -5.27 28.81
N GLU A 70 -0.77 -3.94 28.96
CA GLU A 70 0.15 -3.22 29.86
C GLU A 70 -0.18 -3.40 31.35
N SER A 71 -1.46 -3.64 31.71
CA SER A 71 -1.84 -3.97 33.09
C SER A 71 -1.60 -5.44 33.45
N ASP A 72 -1.40 -6.30 32.46
CA ASP A 72 -1.19 -7.75 32.59
C ASP A 72 0.23 -8.19 32.17
N ILE A 73 1.23 -7.30 32.22
CA ILE A 73 2.63 -7.74 32.08
C ILE A 73 2.90 -8.68 33.27
N PRO A 74 3.05 -9.99 33.05
CA PRO A 74 3.28 -10.92 34.15
C PRO A 74 4.61 -10.52 34.76
N ILE A 75 4.61 -10.33 36.08
CA ILE A 75 5.81 -10.31 36.91
C ILE A 75 6.74 -11.39 36.35
N SER A 76 7.88 -10.97 35.79
CA SER A 76 8.99 -11.77 35.26
C SER A 76 8.68 -13.26 35.14
N LYS A 77 8.57 -13.78 33.90
CA LYS A 77 8.62 -15.24 33.68
C LYS A 77 9.72 -15.83 34.58
N PRO A 78 9.46 -16.96 35.29
CA PRO A 78 10.49 -17.58 36.11
C PRO A 78 11.74 -17.77 35.27
N PHE A 79 12.90 -17.34 35.78
CA PHE A 79 14.16 -17.34 35.04
C PHE A 79 14.44 -18.67 34.33
N ASN A 80 14.14 -19.78 35.01
CA ASN A 80 14.29 -21.13 34.46
C ASN A 80 13.44 -21.37 33.20
N LYS A 81 12.20 -20.87 33.18
CA LYS A 81 11.31 -21.01 32.02
C LYS A 81 11.81 -20.18 30.82
N ALA A 82 12.39 -19.01 31.08
CA ALA A 82 13.02 -18.20 30.04
C ALA A 82 14.30 -18.87 29.49
N LEU A 83 15.07 -19.54 30.36
CA LEU A 83 16.23 -20.33 29.94
C LEU A 83 15.83 -21.52 29.08
N ASP A 84 14.76 -22.24 29.44
CA ASP A 84 14.25 -23.37 28.65
C ASP A 84 13.77 -22.90 27.25
N GLU A 85 12.99 -21.81 27.19
CA GLU A 85 12.56 -21.20 25.92
C GLU A 85 13.75 -20.71 25.07
N LEU A 86 14.78 -20.14 25.71
CA LEU A 86 16.01 -19.72 25.04
C LEU A 86 16.77 -20.93 24.50
N HIS A 87 16.93 -21.99 25.29
CA HIS A 87 17.58 -23.23 24.87
C HIS A 87 16.87 -23.84 23.65
N ASP A 88 15.54 -23.93 23.70
CA ASP A 88 14.72 -24.48 22.61
C ASP A 88 14.76 -23.63 21.33
N SER A 89 14.86 -22.31 21.47
CA SER A 89 14.99 -21.39 20.33
C SER A 89 16.42 -21.29 19.80
N THR A 90 17.44 -21.55 20.64
CA THR A 90 18.86 -21.49 20.26
C THR A 90 19.18 -22.48 19.16
N GLY A 91 18.64 -23.71 19.20
CA GLY A 91 18.86 -24.68 18.13
C GLY A 91 18.38 -24.18 16.76
N LYS A 92 17.18 -23.57 16.72
CA LYS A 92 16.62 -22.97 15.49
C LYS A 92 17.44 -21.78 15.02
N LEU A 93 17.90 -20.94 15.95
CA LEU A 93 18.72 -19.78 15.67
C LEU A 93 20.09 -20.19 15.12
N MET A 94 20.71 -21.22 15.69
CA MET A 94 21.99 -21.78 15.21
C MET A 94 21.87 -22.35 13.80
N LEU A 95 20.79 -23.09 13.52
CA LEU A 95 20.51 -23.57 12.16
C LEU A 95 20.32 -22.40 11.19
N HIS A 96 19.57 -21.37 11.59
CA HIS A 96 19.39 -20.16 10.79
C HIS A 96 20.74 -19.47 10.49
N PHE A 97 21.59 -19.29 11.49
CA PHE A 97 22.91 -18.70 11.30
C PHE A 97 23.81 -19.56 10.42
N PHE A 98 23.79 -20.88 10.60
CA PHE A 98 24.55 -21.79 9.76
C PHE A 98 24.16 -21.67 8.29
N VAL A 99 22.85 -21.76 8.00
CA VAL A 99 22.34 -21.63 6.62
C VAL A 99 22.67 -20.25 6.05
N LYS A 100 22.45 -19.18 6.82
CA LYS A 100 22.78 -17.81 6.43
C LYS A 100 24.26 -17.66 6.07
N ASN A 101 25.17 -18.24 6.86
CA ASN A 101 26.61 -18.15 6.61
C ASN A 101 26.98 -18.92 5.35
N VAL A 102 26.50 -20.16 5.18
CA VAL A 102 26.74 -20.96 3.97
C VAL A 102 26.25 -20.22 2.71
N GLN A 103 25.07 -19.62 2.77
CA GLN A 103 24.51 -18.83 1.66
C GLN A 103 25.34 -17.57 1.38
N SER A 104 25.77 -16.87 2.43
CA SER A 104 26.63 -15.69 2.32
C SER A 104 27.97 -16.03 1.67
N ASP A 105 28.62 -17.08 2.12
CA ASP A 105 29.93 -17.52 1.61
C ASP A 105 29.81 -17.94 0.14
N TYR A 106 28.78 -18.73 -0.20
CA TYR A 106 28.51 -19.10 -1.59
C TYR A 106 28.29 -17.87 -2.47
N PHE A 107 27.51 -16.89 -2.01
CA PHE A 107 27.25 -15.66 -2.74
C PHE A 107 28.52 -14.83 -2.95
N GLN A 108 29.36 -14.65 -1.93
CA GLN A 108 30.61 -13.91 -2.07
C GLN A 108 31.55 -14.58 -3.06
N ASN A 109 31.73 -15.91 -2.95
CA ASN A 109 32.57 -16.67 -3.88
C ASN A 109 32.07 -16.54 -5.34
N THR A 110 30.75 -16.56 -5.54
CA THR A 110 30.15 -16.42 -6.88
C THR A 110 30.33 -15.00 -7.41
N LYS A 111 30.21 -13.99 -6.53
CA LYS A 111 30.41 -12.59 -6.86
C LYS A 111 31.87 -12.26 -7.19
N GLU A 112 32.84 -12.86 -6.49
CA GLU A 112 34.27 -12.69 -6.80
C GLU A 112 34.63 -13.30 -8.16
N GLY A 113 33.96 -14.39 -8.55
CA GLY A 113 34.11 -15.05 -9.87
C GLY A 113 33.29 -14.45 -11.01
N LEU A 114 32.83 -13.19 -10.89
CA LEU A 114 32.01 -12.53 -11.91
C LEU A 114 32.75 -12.43 -13.26
N THR A 115 32.03 -12.75 -14.33
CA THR A 115 32.46 -12.52 -15.72
C THR A 115 31.35 -11.77 -16.45
N SER A 116 31.68 -11.11 -17.57
CA SER A 116 30.69 -10.36 -18.36
C SER A 116 29.53 -11.26 -18.83
N GLU A 117 29.78 -12.55 -19.07
CA GLU A 117 28.78 -13.53 -19.50
C GLU A 117 27.94 -14.13 -18.37
N LYS A 118 28.39 -13.99 -17.11
CA LYS A 118 27.76 -14.61 -15.94
C LYS A 118 27.52 -13.57 -14.84
N PRO A 119 26.47 -12.74 -14.97
CA PRO A 119 26.06 -11.85 -13.90
C PRO A 119 25.46 -12.63 -12.72
N VAL A 120 25.56 -12.06 -11.52
CA VAL A 120 24.95 -12.62 -10.31
C VAL A 120 23.75 -11.79 -9.92
N ILE A 121 22.60 -12.42 -9.68
CA ILE A 121 21.39 -11.76 -9.21
C ILE A 121 21.16 -12.13 -7.75
N GLN A 122 21.17 -11.14 -6.88
CA GLN A 122 20.70 -11.26 -5.50
C GLN A 122 19.24 -10.86 -5.46
N ILE A 123 18.37 -11.73 -4.97
CA ILE A 123 16.94 -11.46 -4.80
C ILE A 123 16.67 -11.48 -3.30
N ASP A 124 16.12 -10.40 -2.76
CA ASP A 124 15.64 -10.39 -1.39
C ASP A 124 14.25 -11.04 -1.37
N PHE A 125 14.01 -11.87 -0.35
CA PHE A 125 12.72 -12.53 -0.20
C PHE A 125 11.62 -11.51 0.05
N VAL A 126 10.46 -11.83 -0.52
CA VAL A 126 9.22 -11.06 -0.51
C VAL A 126 8.95 -10.40 0.83
N GLU A 127 8.93 -9.08 0.80
CA GLU A 127 8.22 -8.29 1.79
C GLU A 127 6.76 -8.22 1.34
N ASN A 128 5.86 -8.84 2.11
CA ASN A 128 4.42 -8.69 1.91
C ASN A 128 4.04 -7.33 2.48
N ASP A 129 3.98 -6.32 1.60
CA ASP A 129 3.51 -5.01 2.00
C ASP A 129 1.99 -4.96 1.86
N ALA A 130 1.33 -4.65 2.98
CA ALA A 130 -0.08 -4.32 2.94
C ALA A 130 -0.15 -2.87 2.47
N LEU A 131 -0.63 -2.64 1.25
CA LEU A 131 -0.85 -1.30 0.70
C LEU A 131 -1.91 -0.56 1.52
N ILE A 132 -1.53 -0.01 2.69
CA ILE A 132 -2.44 0.71 3.56
C ILE A 132 -2.68 2.14 3.06
N SER A 133 -1.83 2.68 2.17
CA SER A 133 -2.07 3.99 1.57
C SER A 133 -1.18 4.28 0.34
N GLN A 134 -1.70 4.10 -0.87
CA GLN A 134 -1.34 4.91 -2.04
C GLN A 134 -2.59 5.25 -2.85
N GLY A 135 -3.51 5.98 -2.22
CA GLY A 135 -4.64 6.58 -2.91
C GLY A 135 -4.33 8.01 -3.30
N GLU A 136 -3.79 8.25 -4.49
CA GLU A 136 -4.18 9.49 -5.20
C GLU A 136 -4.13 9.41 -6.74
N ILE A 137 -3.59 8.36 -7.40
CA ILE A 137 -3.58 8.35 -8.89
C ILE A 137 -4.07 7.05 -9.56
N GLN A 138 -4.27 5.91 -8.87
CA GLN A 138 -4.68 4.64 -9.55
C GLN A 138 -5.84 3.85 -8.91
N SER A 139 -6.72 4.47 -8.13
CA SER A 139 -7.79 3.76 -7.40
C SER A 139 -8.97 3.26 -8.26
N ALA A 140 -8.94 3.40 -9.59
CA ALA A 140 -10.08 3.05 -10.44
C ALA A 140 -10.06 1.62 -11.02
N HIS A 141 -8.94 0.87 -10.97
CA HIS A 141 -8.86 -0.42 -11.68
C HIS A 141 -8.17 -1.60 -10.96
N TRP A 142 -7.49 -1.41 -9.83
CA TRP A 142 -6.88 -2.53 -9.10
C TRP A 142 -7.09 -2.42 -7.59
N SER A 143 -7.97 -3.28 -7.06
CA SER A 143 -8.13 -3.52 -5.62
C SER A 143 -7.41 -4.81 -5.24
N HIS A 144 -6.12 -4.76 -4.94
CA HIS A 144 -5.40 -5.86 -4.30
C HIS A 144 -4.97 -5.41 -2.91
N ALA A 145 -5.39 -6.14 -1.88
CA ALA A 145 -5.18 -5.79 -0.47
C ALA A 145 -3.73 -6.00 -0.01
N GLU A 146 -2.96 -6.79 -0.76
CA GLU A 146 -1.58 -7.16 -0.47
C GLU A 146 -0.80 -7.13 -1.77
N VAL A 147 0.38 -6.51 -1.75
CA VAL A 147 1.33 -6.57 -2.85
C VAL A 147 2.62 -7.17 -2.33
N THR A 148 3.09 -8.17 -3.06
CA THR A 148 4.34 -8.85 -2.82
C THR A 148 5.40 -8.16 -3.69
N LEU A 149 6.34 -7.46 -3.05
CA LEU A 149 7.46 -6.82 -3.74
C LEU A 149 8.65 -7.79 -3.79
N PHE A 150 9.22 -7.98 -4.98
CA PHE A 150 10.46 -8.71 -5.20
C PHE A 150 11.57 -7.73 -5.55
N THR A 151 12.36 -7.35 -4.56
CA THR A 151 13.54 -6.52 -4.78
C THR A 151 14.71 -7.40 -5.20
N PHE A 152 15.42 -7.00 -6.24
CA PHE A 152 16.63 -7.68 -6.69
C PHE A 152 17.74 -6.68 -7.02
N ARG A 153 18.98 -7.14 -6.88
CA ARG A 153 20.19 -6.44 -7.28
C ARG A 153 20.99 -7.34 -8.23
N ILE A 154 21.41 -6.78 -9.35
CA ILE A 154 22.28 -7.45 -10.31
C ILE A 154 23.71 -6.97 -10.07
N TRP A 155 24.65 -7.92 -10.05
CA TRP A 155 26.08 -7.68 -9.96
C TRP A 155 26.73 -8.06 -11.30
N THR A 156 27.43 -7.12 -11.91
CA THR A 156 28.12 -7.25 -13.21
C THR A 156 29.57 -6.80 -13.10
N THR A 157 30.41 -7.21 -14.06
CA THR A 157 31.82 -6.76 -14.14
C THR A 157 31.93 -5.32 -14.64
N ASP A 158 30.96 -4.84 -15.40
CA ASP A 158 30.92 -3.45 -15.85
C ASP A 158 30.64 -2.57 -14.64
N LYS A 159 31.63 -1.75 -14.30
CA LYS A 159 31.47 -0.64 -13.35
C LYS A 159 30.62 0.41 -14.04
N SER A 160 29.32 0.43 -13.75
CA SER A 160 28.43 1.56 -14.05
C SER A 160 28.84 2.80 -13.26
#